data_AF-A0A3C1RXW1-F1
#
_entry.id   AF-A0A3C1RXW1-F1
#
_cell.length_a   1.000
_cell.length_b   1.000
_cell.length_c   1.000
_cell.angle_alpha   90.00
_cell.angle_beta   90.00
_cell.angle_gamma   90.00
#
_symmetry.space_group_name_H-M   'P 1'
#
loop_
_entity.id
_entity.type
_entity.pdbx_description
1 polymer ?
#
loop_
_entity_poly.entity_id
_entity_poly.type
_entity_poly.pdbx_seq_one_letter_code
_entity_poly.pdbx_strand_id
1 'polypeptide(L)'
;MDINKLIEEFKNISGRSSALKAWNQGKILKSIKDNPEYIERFGYIDFENFVEQYLEITARTANKYLLIYEIWQSEKVPEILKKNKNMLLEHLYTLIKPENEAIRDRILEAMANMEEYFEKNLENRKLKTIYREDDIISLVKAISESKKNWSAKDIQKVFLTDFINPRIKTSNQATQRDPRPKKNINTLHFNELAELYANEPVDEQSFVALFCTMFHLIKEKNIIFSWDTHQISFSKILDIKESFPDAEIEFYTYKNSLPAGTIQLNVEFEYESHNYIKHQHHTEDRNKCHLIICWLNNWSSPLYYAHILSIKELLETGEINLHFF
;
A
#
# COMPACT_ATOMS: atom_id res chain seq x y z
N MET A 1 -12.40 -40.49 2.98
CA MET A 1 -12.48 -39.15 3.62
C MET A 1 -13.96 -38.80 3.68
N ASP A 2 -14.49 -38.25 4.77
CA ASP A 2 -15.94 -38.00 4.86
C ASP A 2 -16.32 -36.76 4.02
N ILE A 3 -17.23 -36.93 3.05
CA ILE A 3 -17.69 -35.85 2.19
C ILE A 3 -18.41 -34.75 2.99
N ASN A 4 -19.14 -35.09 4.07
CA ASN A 4 -19.80 -34.09 4.90
C ASN A 4 -18.78 -33.16 5.55
N LYS A 5 -17.66 -33.72 6.01
CA LYS A 5 -16.53 -32.95 6.54
C LYS A 5 -15.89 -32.06 5.47
N LEU A 6 -15.74 -32.55 4.24
CA LEU A 6 -15.23 -31.75 3.12
C LEU A 6 -16.14 -30.58 2.78
N ILE A 7 -17.46 -30.79 2.78
CA ILE A 7 -18.46 -29.75 2.54
C ILE A 7 -18.42 -28.71 3.66
N GLU A 8 -18.35 -29.14 4.91
CA GLU A 8 -18.23 -28.26 6.07
C GLU A 8 -16.95 -27.41 5.98
N GLU A 9 -15.80 -28.04 5.71
CA GLU A 9 -14.54 -27.34 5.46
C GLU A 9 -14.69 -26.34 4.30
N PHE A 10 -15.32 -26.73 3.19
CA PHE A 10 -15.51 -25.87 2.02
C PHE A 10 -16.28 -24.58 2.36
N LYS A 11 -17.37 -24.71 3.13
CA LYS A 11 -18.22 -23.59 3.55
C LYS A 11 -17.55 -22.71 4.60
N ASN A 12 -16.74 -23.32 5.48
CA ASN A 12 -16.04 -22.64 6.57
C ASN A 12 -14.69 -22.05 6.17
N ILE A 13 -14.22 -22.22 4.92
CA ILE A 13 -13.00 -21.53 4.46
C ILE A 13 -13.22 -20.02 4.49
N SER A 14 -12.60 -19.41 5.50
CA SER A 14 -12.26 -18.01 5.55
C SER A 14 -10.82 -17.83 5.04
N GLY A 15 -10.57 -16.72 4.34
CA GLY A 15 -9.25 -16.43 3.81
C GLY A 15 -8.97 -14.94 3.86
N ARG A 16 -7.74 -14.56 4.22
CA ARG A 16 -7.28 -13.17 4.18
C ARG A 16 -7.24 -12.60 2.75
N SER A 17 -7.16 -13.46 1.72
CA SER A 17 -7.24 -13.07 0.32
C SER A 17 -8.07 -14.06 -0.51
N SER A 18 -8.72 -13.55 -1.55
CA SER A 18 -9.55 -14.33 -2.48
C SER A 18 -8.77 -15.46 -3.16
N ALA A 19 -7.48 -15.26 -3.44
CA ALA A 19 -6.62 -16.25 -4.07
C ALA A 19 -6.31 -17.46 -3.15
N LEU A 20 -6.04 -17.22 -1.87
CA LEU A 20 -5.81 -18.30 -0.91
C LEU A 20 -7.09 -19.09 -0.65
N LYS A 21 -8.23 -18.39 -0.56
CA LYS A 21 -9.56 -19.03 -0.49
C LYS A 21 -9.80 -19.93 -1.70
N ALA A 22 -9.56 -19.42 -2.90
CA ALA A 22 -9.72 -20.16 -4.15
C ALA A 22 -8.86 -21.44 -4.19
N TRP A 23 -7.60 -21.38 -3.75
CA TRP A 23 -6.73 -22.55 -3.71
C TRP A 23 -7.20 -23.60 -2.68
N ASN A 24 -7.56 -23.18 -1.47
CA ASN A 24 -8.07 -24.09 -0.44
C ASN A 24 -9.38 -24.77 -0.88
N GLN A 25 -10.29 -23.99 -1.46
CA GLN A 25 -11.55 -24.50 -2.02
C GLN A 25 -11.27 -25.42 -3.21
N GLY A 26 -10.33 -25.08 -4.08
CA GLY A 26 -9.88 -25.91 -5.20
C GLY A 26 -9.37 -27.29 -4.78
N LYS A 27 -8.60 -27.37 -3.68
CA LYS A 27 -8.15 -28.65 -3.09
C LYS A 27 -9.34 -29.55 -2.70
N ILE A 28 -10.35 -28.97 -2.07
CA ILE A 28 -11.55 -29.71 -1.64
C ILE A 28 -12.36 -30.13 -2.87
N LEU A 29 -12.60 -29.21 -3.79
CA LEU A 29 -13.31 -29.49 -5.04
C LEU A 29 -12.62 -30.62 -5.83
N LYS A 30 -11.28 -30.65 -5.85
CA LYS A 30 -10.53 -31.73 -6.51
C LYS A 30 -10.77 -33.07 -5.84
N SER A 31 -10.74 -33.10 -4.51
CA SER A 31 -11.05 -34.29 -3.72
C SER A 31 -12.48 -34.79 -3.98
N ILE A 32 -13.44 -33.89 -4.17
CA ILE A 32 -14.83 -34.25 -4.50
C ILE A 32 -14.91 -34.77 -5.94
N LYS A 33 -14.33 -34.06 -6.91
CA LYS A 33 -14.36 -34.39 -8.33
C LYS A 33 -13.71 -35.74 -8.64
N ASP A 34 -12.64 -36.09 -7.93
CA ASP A 34 -11.92 -37.36 -8.10
C ASP A 34 -12.65 -38.56 -7.48
N ASN A 35 -13.76 -38.35 -6.76
CA ASN A 35 -14.55 -39.40 -6.12
C ASN A 35 -16.02 -39.27 -6.54
N PRO A 36 -16.43 -39.78 -7.73
CA PRO A 36 -17.79 -39.65 -8.24
C PRO A 36 -18.89 -40.14 -7.28
N GLU A 37 -18.58 -41.16 -6.46
CA GLU A 37 -19.46 -41.71 -5.43
C GLU A 37 -19.97 -40.65 -4.44
N TYR A 38 -19.17 -39.60 -4.20
CA TYR A 38 -19.55 -38.47 -3.36
C TYR A 38 -20.66 -37.63 -3.97
N ILE A 39 -20.66 -37.47 -5.30
CA ILE A 39 -21.65 -36.69 -6.04
C ILE A 39 -22.96 -37.50 -6.12
N GLU A 40 -22.84 -38.78 -6.47
CA GLU A 40 -23.97 -39.72 -6.58
C GLU A 40 -24.72 -39.88 -5.26
N ARG A 41 -24.02 -39.88 -4.12
CA ARG A 41 -24.63 -39.98 -2.78
C ARG A 41 -25.64 -38.87 -2.49
N PHE A 42 -25.50 -37.71 -3.11
CA PHE A 42 -26.43 -36.58 -2.94
C PHE A 42 -27.46 -36.49 -4.08
N GLY A 43 -27.52 -37.49 -4.97
CA GLY A 43 -28.49 -37.57 -6.06
C GLY A 43 -28.16 -36.70 -7.27
N TYR A 44 -26.92 -36.25 -7.40
CA TYR A 44 -26.46 -35.46 -8.55
C TYR A 44 -25.80 -36.34 -9.61
N ILE A 45 -25.99 -35.96 -10.87
CA ILE A 45 -25.51 -36.73 -12.04
C ILE A 45 -24.09 -36.31 -12.45
N ASP A 46 -23.74 -35.04 -12.21
CA ASP A 46 -22.44 -34.49 -12.57
C ASP A 46 -21.95 -33.49 -11.52
N PHE A 47 -20.66 -33.18 -11.62
CA PHE A 47 -19.96 -32.32 -10.69
C PHE A 47 -20.47 -30.88 -10.76
N GLU A 48 -20.78 -30.38 -11.96
CA GLU A 48 -21.29 -29.04 -12.21
C GLU A 48 -22.63 -28.80 -11.50
N ASN A 49 -23.59 -29.71 -11.64
CA ASN A 49 -24.87 -29.63 -10.95
C ASN A 49 -24.71 -29.71 -9.43
N PHE A 50 -23.81 -30.56 -8.94
CA PHE A 50 -23.50 -30.66 -7.52
C PHE A 50 -22.96 -29.33 -6.97
N VAL A 51 -21.97 -28.72 -7.62
CA VAL A 51 -21.38 -27.48 -7.09
C VAL A 51 -22.36 -26.30 -7.15
N GLU A 52 -23.20 -26.22 -8.18
CA GLU A 52 -24.17 -25.13 -8.31
C GLU A 52 -25.34 -25.25 -7.35
N GLN A 53 -25.91 -26.45 -7.20
CA GLN A 53 -27.11 -26.64 -6.38
C GLN A 53 -26.79 -26.91 -4.91
N TYR A 54 -25.65 -27.53 -4.60
CA TYR A 54 -25.33 -27.97 -3.23
C TYR A 54 -24.26 -27.12 -2.54
N LEU A 55 -23.23 -26.69 -3.29
CA LEU A 55 -22.20 -25.79 -2.78
C LEU A 55 -22.48 -24.31 -3.05
N GLU A 56 -23.55 -24.01 -3.79
CA GLU A 56 -24.04 -22.65 -4.07
C GLU A 56 -22.98 -21.75 -4.75
N ILE A 57 -22.12 -22.36 -5.58
CA ILE A 57 -21.14 -21.63 -6.40
C ILE A 57 -21.29 -22.00 -7.87
N THR A 58 -21.06 -21.04 -8.78
CA THR A 58 -21.17 -21.30 -10.22
C THR A 58 -20.14 -22.34 -10.67
N ALA A 59 -20.49 -23.18 -11.65
CA ALA A 59 -19.57 -24.15 -12.25
C ALA A 59 -18.30 -23.47 -12.79
N ARG A 60 -18.45 -22.25 -13.34
CA ARG A 60 -17.32 -21.41 -13.76
C ARG A 60 -16.36 -21.11 -12.61
N THR A 61 -16.88 -20.77 -11.43
CA THR A 61 -16.07 -20.47 -10.23
C THR A 61 -15.40 -21.73 -9.70
N ALA A 62 -16.14 -22.85 -9.63
CA ALA A 62 -15.61 -24.13 -9.21
C ALA A 62 -14.44 -24.57 -10.11
N ASN A 63 -14.62 -24.49 -11.43
CA ASN A 63 -13.59 -24.83 -12.41
C ASN A 63 -12.39 -23.90 -12.32
N LYS A 64 -12.58 -22.59 -12.07
CA LYS A 64 -11.47 -21.67 -11.80
C LYS A 64 -10.63 -22.11 -10.60
N TYR A 65 -11.28 -22.48 -9.50
CA TYR A 65 -10.61 -22.87 -8.25
C TYR A 65 -9.88 -24.20 -8.39
N LEU A 66 -10.51 -25.18 -9.03
CA LEU A 66 -9.88 -26.44 -9.42
C LEU A 66 -8.61 -26.20 -10.23
N LEU A 67 -8.71 -25.38 -11.28
CA LEU A 67 -7.59 -25.11 -12.18
C LEU A 67 -6.41 -24.44 -11.45
N ILE A 68 -6.68 -23.52 -10.51
CA ILE A 68 -5.63 -22.91 -9.67
C ILE A 68 -4.90 -23.98 -8.87
N TYR A 69 -5.65 -24.90 -8.24
CA TYR A 69 -5.06 -25.98 -7.46
C TYR A 69 -4.26 -26.96 -8.34
N GLU A 70 -4.81 -27.36 -9.48
CA GLU A 70 -4.16 -28.29 -10.40
C GLU A 70 -2.88 -27.71 -11.00
N ILE A 71 -2.88 -26.45 -11.45
CA ILE A 71 -1.68 -25.79 -11.96
C ILE A 71 -0.62 -25.67 -10.86
N TRP A 72 -1.02 -25.30 -9.63
CA TRP A 72 -0.11 -25.24 -8.49
C TRP A 72 0.63 -26.56 -8.25
N GLN A 73 -0.05 -27.70 -8.43
CA GLN A 73 0.54 -29.04 -8.28
C GLN A 73 1.33 -29.50 -9.51
N SER A 74 1.08 -28.91 -10.68
CA SER A 74 1.72 -29.31 -11.92
C SER A 74 3.20 -28.94 -11.98
N GLU A 75 3.95 -29.66 -12.81
CA GLU A 75 5.35 -29.36 -13.14
C GLU A 75 5.52 -28.01 -13.88
N LYS A 76 4.42 -27.44 -14.40
CA LYS A 76 4.43 -26.13 -15.06
C LYS A 76 4.71 -24.98 -14.09
N VAL A 77 4.60 -25.20 -12.78
CA VAL A 77 4.94 -24.22 -11.74
C VAL A 77 6.29 -24.61 -11.12
N PRO A 78 7.38 -23.90 -11.44
CA PRO A 78 8.69 -24.20 -10.90
C PRO A 78 8.75 -24.08 -9.36
N GLU A 79 9.46 -25.00 -8.71
CA GLU A 79 9.56 -25.08 -7.24
C GLU A 79 10.08 -23.78 -6.60
N ILE A 80 10.96 -23.07 -7.30
CA ILE A 80 11.51 -21.79 -6.83
C ILE A 80 10.40 -20.74 -6.56
N LEU A 81 9.32 -20.75 -7.35
CA LEU A 81 8.20 -19.85 -7.17
C LEU A 81 7.29 -20.26 -6.00
N LYS A 82 7.23 -21.57 -5.67
CA LYS A 82 6.41 -22.09 -4.57
C LYS A 82 6.91 -21.65 -3.19
N LYS A 83 8.16 -21.17 -3.08
CA LYS A 83 8.73 -20.58 -1.86
C LYS A 83 7.88 -19.44 -1.29
N ASN A 84 7.18 -18.67 -2.14
CA ASN A 84 6.22 -17.65 -1.71
C ASN A 84 4.81 -17.97 -2.18
N LYS A 85 4.15 -18.86 -1.45
CA LYS A 85 2.80 -19.34 -1.75
C LYS A 85 1.78 -18.24 -1.96
N ASN A 86 1.71 -17.24 -1.09
CA ASN A 86 0.65 -16.23 -1.17
C ASN A 86 0.77 -15.38 -2.44
N MET A 87 1.97 -14.92 -2.78
CA MET A 87 2.22 -14.15 -4.01
C MET A 87 1.89 -14.97 -5.25
N LEU A 88 2.39 -16.21 -5.31
CA LEU A 88 2.17 -17.06 -6.48
C LEU A 88 0.67 -17.38 -6.66
N LEU A 89 -0.07 -17.60 -5.57
CA LEU A 89 -1.52 -17.78 -5.65
C LEU A 89 -2.24 -16.53 -6.18
N GLU A 90 -1.86 -15.33 -5.73
CA GLU A 90 -2.39 -14.06 -6.25
C GLU A 90 -2.18 -13.95 -7.77
N HIS A 91 -0.98 -14.26 -8.26
CA HIS A 91 -0.68 -14.22 -9.70
C HIS A 91 -1.39 -15.30 -10.50
N LEU A 92 -1.43 -16.54 -9.99
CA LEU A 92 -2.18 -17.62 -10.63
C LEU A 92 -3.66 -17.25 -10.74
N TYR A 93 -4.24 -16.65 -9.70
CA TYR A 93 -5.63 -16.21 -9.69
C TYR A 93 -5.95 -15.23 -10.84
N THR A 94 -4.97 -14.40 -11.22
CA THR A 94 -5.03 -13.43 -12.31
C THR A 94 -4.75 -14.07 -13.68
N LEU A 95 -3.82 -15.03 -13.74
CA LEU A 95 -3.39 -15.68 -14.98
C LEU A 95 -4.28 -16.83 -15.46
N ILE A 96 -5.22 -17.30 -14.65
CA ILE A 96 -5.99 -18.54 -14.89
C ILE A 96 -7.03 -18.46 -16.03
N LYS A 97 -7.17 -17.32 -16.69
CA LYS A 97 -8.17 -17.17 -17.78
C LYS A 97 -7.82 -18.12 -18.94
N PRO A 98 -8.79 -18.86 -19.52
CA PRO A 98 -8.52 -19.84 -20.58
C PRO A 98 -7.73 -19.29 -21.77
N GLU A 99 -8.04 -18.06 -22.19
CA GLU A 99 -7.36 -17.35 -23.28
C GLU A 99 -5.88 -17.04 -22.99
N ASN A 100 -5.46 -17.15 -21.72
CA ASN A 100 -4.12 -16.81 -21.27
C ASN A 100 -3.25 -18.04 -21.01
N GLU A 101 -3.63 -19.26 -21.39
CA GLU A 101 -2.86 -20.47 -21.01
C GLU A 101 -1.38 -20.39 -21.44
N ALA A 102 -1.13 -20.09 -22.71
CA ALA A 102 0.23 -19.95 -23.23
C ALA A 102 0.96 -18.73 -22.65
N ILE A 103 0.23 -17.65 -22.32
CA ILE A 103 0.78 -16.44 -21.73
C ILE A 103 1.21 -16.71 -20.28
N ARG A 104 0.35 -17.39 -19.50
CA ARG A 104 0.61 -17.83 -18.13
C ARG A 104 1.89 -18.64 -18.07
N ASP A 105 2.00 -19.69 -18.90
CA ASP A 105 3.14 -20.60 -18.83
C ASP A 105 4.45 -19.86 -19.11
N ARG A 106 4.46 -18.92 -20.07
CA ARG A 106 5.63 -18.08 -20.37
C ARG A 106 5.94 -17.04 -19.28
N ILE A 107 4.93 -16.48 -18.62
CA ILE A 107 5.11 -15.57 -17.48
C ILE A 107 5.72 -16.34 -16.30
N LEU A 108 5.21 -17.53 -15.98
CA LEU A 108 5.74 -18.37 -14.92
C LEU A 108 7.18 -18.80 -15.21
N GLU A 109 7.48 -19.18 -16.45
CA GLU A 109 8.84 -19.48 -16.90
C GLU A 109 9.76 -18.26 -16.77
N ALA A 110 9.29 -17.07 -17.17
CA ALA A 110 10.04 -15.83 -17.04
C ALA A 110 10.37 -15.49 -15.57
N MET A 111 9.37 -15.59 -14.69
CA MET A 111 9.55 -15.37 -13.25
C MET A 111 10.54 -16.36 -12.65
N ALA A 112 10.43 -17.65 -12.98
CA ALA A 112 11.34 -18.66 -12.44
C ALA A 112 12.80 -18.41 -12.85
N ASN A 113 13.04 -18.09 -14.11
CA ASN A 113 14.38 -17.74 -14.60
C ASN A 113 14.97 -16.52 -13.88
N MET A 114 14.15 -15.50 -13.59
CA MET A 114 14.59 -14.32 -12.83
C MET A 114 14.89 -14.66 -11.38
N GLU A 115 14.08 -15.50 -10.73
CA GLU A 115 14.36 -15.95 -9.36
C GLU A 115 15.64 -16.77 -9.27
N GLU A 116 15.89 -17.66 -10.22
CA GLU A 116 17.16 -18.40 -10.26
C GLU A 116 18.36 -17.45 -10.43
N TYR A 117 18.19 -16.38 -11.19
CA TYR A 117 19.20 -15.34 -11.33
C TYR A 117 19.40 -14.56 -10.02
N PHE A 118 18.33 -14.15 -9.33
CA PHE A 118 18.43 -13.41 -8.07
C PHE A 118 19.02 -14.25 -6.93
N GLU A 119 18.65 -15.53 -6.82
CA GLU A 119 19.22 -16.44 -5.82
C GLU A 119 20.72 -16.64 -6.01
N LYS A 120 21.19 -16.72 -7.27
CA LYS A 120 22.62 -16.87 -7.59
C LYS A 120 23.44 -15.59 -7.37
N ASN A 121 22.82 -14.42 -7.49
CA ASN A 121 23.52 -13.13 -7.51
C ASN A 121 23.29 -12.25 -6.26
N LEU A 122 22.85 -12.83 -5.14
CA LEU A 122 22.86 -12.23 -3.78
C LEU A 122 22.03 -10.95 -3.59
N GLU A 123 20.95 -10.74 -4.34
CA GLU A 123 19.97 -9.69 -4.03
C GLU A 123 18.88 -10.26 -3.13
N ASN A 124 18.99 -10.01 -1.82
CA ASN A 124 18.03 -10.48 -0.81
C ASN A 124 16.71 -9.66 -0.91
N ARG A 125 15.96 -9.84 -2.01
CA ARG A 125 14.72 -9.13 -2.31
C ARG A 125 13.51 -9.99 -1.98
N LYS A 126 12.46 -9.36 -1.44
CA LYS A 126 11.19 -10.05 -1.17
C LYS A 126 10.46 -10.29 -2.49
N LEU A 127 10.22 -11.54 -2.86
CA LEU A 127 9.40 -11.99 -4.00
C LEU A 127 8.16 -11.13 -4.30
N LYS A 128 7.34 -10.82 -3.27
CA LYS A 128 6.11 -10.00 -3.41
C LYS A 128 6.36 -8.54 -3.83
N THR A 129 7.58 -8.03 -3.64
CA THR A 129 7.94 -6.66 -4.04
C THR A 129 8.44 -6.58 -5.48
N ILE A 130 8.94 -7.71 -6.02
CA ILE A 130 9.44 -7.83 -7.38
C ILE A 130 8.26 -8.01 -8.34
N TYR A 131 7.38 -8.95 -8.03
CA TYR A 131 6.22 -9.27 -8.85
C TYR A 131 4.95 -8.72 -8.20
N ARG A 132 4.49 -7.55 -8.66
CA ARG A 132 3.20 -7.00 -8.22
C ARG A 132 2.10 -7.46 -9.15
N GLU A 133 0.91 -7.61 -8.60
CA GLU A 133 -0.26 -8.06 -9.35
C GLU A 133 -0.58 -7.13 -10.53
N ASP A 134 -0.49 -5.82 -10.34
CA ASP A 134 -0.75 -4.83 -11.40
C ASP A 134 0.22 -4.92 -12.59
N ASP A 135 1.46 -5.37 -12.36
CA ASP A 135 2.43 -5.59 -13.44
C ASP A 135 2.04 -6.80 -14.27
N ILE A 136 1.62 -7.87 -13.59
CA ILE A 136 1.15 -9.09 -14.25
C ILE A 136 -0.08 -8.75 -15.09
N ILE A 137 -1.02 -7.96 -14.57
CA ILE A 137 -2.21 -7.51 -15.31
C ILE A 137 -1.81 -6.68 -16.54
N SER A 138 -0.94 -5.68 -16.34
CA SER A 138 -0.42 -4.81 -17.40
C SER A 138 0.30 -5.61 -18.49
N LEU A 139 1.11 -6.59 -18.10
CA LEU A 139 1.85 -7.44 -19.00
C LEU A 139 0.94 -8.38 -19.79
N VAL A 140 -0.02 -9.03 -19.14
CA VAL A 140 -1.02 -9.87 -19.82
C VAL A 140 -1.76 -9.06 -20.87
N LYS A 141 -2.20 -7.84 -20.53
CA LYS A 141 -2.86 -6.94 -21.48
C LYS A 141 -1.94 -6.62 -22.67
N ALA A 142 -0.71 -6.22 -22.40
CA ALA A 142 0.26 -5.88 -23.45
C ALA A 142 0.57 -7.06 -24.38
N ILE A 143 0.69 -8.28 -23.85
CA ILE A 143 0.92 -9.49 -24.65
C ILE A 143 -0.31 -9.81 -25.50
N SER A 144 -1.52 -9.77 -24.92
CA SER A 144 -2.76 -10.08 -25.63
C SER A 144 -3.10 -9.08 -26.73
N GLU A 145 -2.74 -7.79 -26.55
CA GLU A 145 -2.92 -6.75 -27.57
C GLU A 145 -1.81 -6.74 -28.63
N SER A 146 -0.73 -7.48 -28.39
CA SER A 146 0.41 -7.55 -29.30
C SER A 146 0.22 -8.59 -30.40
N LYS A 147 0.64 -8.26 -31.63
CA LYS A 147 0.80 -9.25 -32.71
C LYS A 147 2.13 -10.01 -32.64
N LYS A 148 3.00 -9.69 -31.67
CA LYS A 148 4.31 -10.32 -31.50
C LYS A 148 4.14 -11.65 -30.76
N ASN A 149 4.93 -12.66 -31.12
CA ASN A 149 5.05 -13.87 -30.30
C ASN A 149 6.07 -13.62 -29.19
N TRP A 150 5.60 -13.30 -27.98
CA TRP A 150 6.47 -13.00 -26.83
C TRP A 150 7.10 -14.28 -26.28
N SER A 151 8.42 -14.36 -26.26
CA SER A 151 9.15 -15.41 -25.55
C SER A 151 9.26 -15.12 -24.06
N ALA A 152 9.59 -16.12 -23.24
CA ALA A 152 9.90 -15.90 -21.81
C ALA A 152 11.02 -14.87 -21.63
N LYS A 153 12.02 -14.82 -22.52
CA LYS A 153 13.10 -13.81 -22.48
C LYS A 153 12.61 -12.39 -22.78
N ASP A 154 11.66 -12.23 -23.71
CA ASP A 154 11.03 -10.92 -23.95
C ASP A 154 10.29 -10.44 -22.71
N ILE A 155 9.55 -11.34 -22.07
CA ILE A 155 8.81 -11.06 -20.83
C ILE A 155 9.76 -10.69 -19.69
N GLN A 156 10.85 -11.45 -19.49
CA GLN A 156 11.88 -11.12 -18.51
C GLN A 156 12.45 -9.72 -18.74
N LYS A 157 12.75 -9.39 -20.01
CA LYS A 157 13.28 -8.07 -20.35
C LYS A 157 12.32 -6.97 -19.93
N VAL A 158 11.03 -7.10 -20.25
CA VAL A 158 10.01 -6.11 -19.87
C VAL A 158 9.82 -6.05 -18.36
N PHE A 159 9.80 -7.19 -17.67
CA PHE A 159 9.80 -7.22 -16.21
C PHE A 159 10.93 -6.41 -15.62
N LEU A 160 12.15 -6.63 -16.12
CA LEU A 160 13.32 -5.91 -15.67
C LEU A 160 13.25 -4.43 -16.05
N THR A 161 13.00 -4.08 -17.31
CA THR A 161 13.13 -2.69 -17.78
C THR A 161 11.99 -1.78 -17.36
N ASP A 162 10.77 -2.31 -17.30
CA ASP A 162 9.56 -1.49 -17.24
C ASP A 162 8.92 -1.53 -15.84
N PHE A 163 9.16 -2.60 -15.06
CA PHE A 163 8.58 -2.75 -13.73
C PHE A 163 9.62 -2.75 -12.61
N ILE A 164 10.63 -3.63 -12.70
CA ILE A 164 11.59 -3.87 -11.64
C ILE A 164 12.66 -2.76 -11.60
N ASN A 165 13.34 -2.46 -12.71
CA ASN A 165 14.39 -1.43 -12.76
C ASN A 165 13.86 -0.04 -12.45
N PRO A 166 12.66 0.40 -12.89
CA PRO A 166 12.12 1.69 -12.49
C PRO A 166 11.85 1.75 -10.99
N ARG A 167 11.43 0.64 -10.37
CA ARG A 167 11.28 0.51 -8.91
C ARG A 167 12.59 0.48 -8.18
N ILE A 168 13.60 -0.20 -8.71
CA ILE A 168 14.95 -0.16 -8.16
C ILE A 168 15.54 1.24 -8.33
N LYS A 169 15.29 1.92 -9.45
CA LYS A 169 15.72 3.29 -9.68
C LYS A 169 14.98 4.28 -8.78
N THR A 170 13.69 4.08 -8.49
CA THR A 170 12.95 4.90 -7.52
C THR A 170 13.32 4.54 -6.07
N SER A 171 13.66 3.28 -5.79
CA SER A 171 14.15 2.80 -4.48
C SER A 171 15.62 3.15 -4.23
N ASN A 172 16.46 3.22 -5.28
CA ASN A 172 17.83 3.74 -5.25
C ASN A 172 17.84 5.26 -5.53
N GLN A 173 16.70 5.83 -5.92
CA GLN A 173 16.27 7.18 -5.55
C GLN A 173 15.60 7.16 -4.17
N ALA A 174 16.00 6.24 -3.28
CA ALA A 174 16.38 6.66 -1.94
C ALA A 174 17.43 7.75 -2.14
N THR A 175 16.94 8.95 -2.39
CA THR A 175 17.73 10.16 -2.44
C THR A 175 19.03 9.96 -3.24
N GLN A 176 19.06 10.34 -4.52
CA GLN A 176 20.06 11.38 -4.80
C GLN A 176 19.64 12.56 -3.92
N ARG A 177 20.00 12.43 -2.63
CA ARG A 177 20.35 13.52 -1.75
C ARG A 177 21.47 14.07 -2.59
N ASP A 178 21.09 15.00 -3.47
CA ASP A 178 21.84 16.23 -3.61
C ASP A 178 22.58 16.36 -2.28
N PRO A 179 23.92 16.27 -2.26
CA PRO A 179 24.69 16.43 -1.04
C PRO A 179 24.55 17.90 -0.64
N ARG A 180 23.32 18.34 -0.42
CA ARG A 180 22.96 19.52 0.32
C ARG A 180 23.68 19.27 1.63
N PRO A 181 24.68 20.10 1.95
CA PRO A 181 25.36 19.99 3.22
C PRO A 181 24.26 19.89 4.28
N LYS A 182 24.33 18.85 5.12
CA LYS A 182 23.35 18.65 6.18
C LYS A 182 23.34 19.94 6.99
N LYS A 183 22.25 20.68 6.90
CA LYS A 183 22.09 21.90 7.68
C LYS A 183 21.80 21.46 9.10
N ASN A 184 22.50 22.06 10.06
CA ASN A 184 22.20 21.81 11.45
C ASN A 184 20.80 22.35 11.74
N ILE A 185 20.04 21.66 12.57
CA ILE A 185 18.83 22.25 13.11
C ILE A 185 19.25 23.46 13.96
N ASN A 186 18.79 24.64 13.60
CA ASN A 186 19.09 25.85 14.34
C ASN A 186 17.81 26.32 15.02
N THR A 187 17.82 26.35 16.35
CA THR A 187 16.70 26.88 17.12
C THR A 187 17.23 27.55 18.37
N LEU A 188 16.75 28.76 18.62
CA LEU A 188 17.03 29.50 19.86
C LEU A 188 15.89 29.33 20.88
N HIS A 189 14.76 28.76 20.44
CA HIS A 189 13.53 28.69 21.21
C HIS A 189 13.26 27.28 21.75
N PHE A 190 13.80 26.25 21.10
CA PHE A 190 13.60 24.83 21.43
C PHE A 190 14.96 24.13 21.61
N ASN A 191 15.79 24.62 22.54
CA ASN A 191 17.17 24.14 22.72
C ASN A 191 17.25 22.64 23.02
N GLU A 192 16.24 22.09 23.69
CA GLU A 192 16.10 20.66 24.00
C GLU A 192 16.06 19.81 22.73
N LEU A 193 15.59 20.38 21.61
CA LEU A 193 15.53 19.68 20.33
C LEU A 193 16.93 19.45 19.74
N ALA A 194 17.87 20.36 19.98
CA ALA A 194 19.25 20.26 19.51
C ALA A 194 20.03 19.14 20.23
N GLU A 195 19.57 18.69 21.39
CA GLU A 195 20.12 17.51 22.08
C GLU A 195 19.70 16.19 21.40
N LEU A 196 18.53 16.18 20.75
CA LEU A 196 17.97 15.00 20.10
C LEU A 196 18.34 14.90 18.62
N TYR A 197 18.41 16.03 17.92
CA TYR A 197 18.65 16.08 16.48
C TYR A 197 19.76 17.07 16.14
N ALA A 198 20.78 16.58 15.45
CA ALA A 198 21.86 17.45 14.96
C ALA A 198 21.51 18.15 13.64
N ASN A 199 20.65 17.57 12.80
CA ASN A 199 20.41 18.01 11.42
C ASN A 199 18.93 18.28 11.15
N GLU A 200 18.65 19.19 10.22
CA GLU A 200 17.32 19.40 9.65
C GLU A 200 16.80 18.10 9.00
N PRO A 201 15.46 17.88 8.99
CA PRO A 201 14.86 16.80 8.20
C PRO A 201 15.13 17.03 6.71
N VAL A 202 15.16 15.94 5.95
CA VAL A 202 15.54 15.96 4.52
C VAL A 202 14.47 15.36 3.61
N ASP A 203 13.43 14.82 4.22
CA ASP A 203 12.27 14.22 3.58
C ASP A 203 11.08 14.26 4.56
N GLU A 204 9.91 13.87 4.09
CA GLU A 204 8.65 13.91 4.85
C GLU A 204 8.67 12.96 6.04
N GLN A 205 9.19 11.75 5.89
CA GLN A 205 9.25 10.76 6.99
C GLN A 205 10.13 11.26 8.14
N SER A 206 11.31 11.82 7.85
CA SER A 206 12.18 12.41 8.86
C SER A 206 11.55 13.66 9.50
N PHE A 207 10.79 14.44 8.74
CA PHE A 207 10.03 15.58 9.25
C PHE A 207 8.88 15.16 10.18
N VAL A 208 8.06 14.17 9.80
CA VAL A 208 6.97 13.66 10.65
C VAL A 208 7.52 13.11 11.96
N ALA A 209 8.63 12.36 11.90
CA ALA A 209 9.31 11.87 13.09
C ALA A 209 9.80 13.01 14.01
N LEU A 210 10.36 14.07 13.42
CA LEU A 210 10.77 15.27 14.15
C LEU A 210 9.57 15.95 14.82
N PHE A 211 8.49 16.19 14.07
CA PHE A 211 7.27 16.83 14.58
C PHE A 211 6.70 16.05 15.76
N CYS A 212 6.54 14.73 15.63
CA CYS A 212 6.01 13.88 16.69
C CYS A 212 6.87 13.94 17.95
N THR A 213 8.19 13.99 17.79
CA THR A 213 9.12 14.07 18.93
C THR A 213 9.07 15.43 19.62
N MET A 214 9.00 16.52 18.84
CA MET A 214 8.96 17.88 19.40
C MET A 214 7.55 18.32 19.82
N PHE A 215 6.50 17.57 19.49
CA PHE A 215 5.11 17.93 19.80
C PHE A 215 4.91 18.26 21.27
N HIS A 216 5.53 17.49 22.17
CA HIS A 216 5.47 17.73 23.61
C HIS A 216 6.08 19.08 24.00
N LEU A 217 7.21 19.46 23.38
CA LEU A 217 7.85 20.75 23.61
C LEU A 217 6.97 21.92 23.12
N ILE A 218 6.35 21.78 21.94
CA ILE A 218 5.42 22.79 21.40
C ILE A 218 4.23 22.94 22.36
N LYS A 219 3.65 21.83 22.80
CA LYS A 219 2.53 21.79 23.73
C LYS A 219 2.89 22.46 25.07
N GLU A 220 4.05 22.15 25.64
CA GLU A 220 4.48 22.70 26.93
C GLU A 220 4.66 24.22 26.90
N LYS A 221 5.12 24.77 25.76
CA LYS A 221 5.19 26.23 25.58
C LYS A 221 3.83 26.90 25.48
N ASN A 222 2.75 26.14 25.26
CA ASN A 222 1.37 26.63 25.15
C ASN A 222 1.25 27.88 24.26
N ILE A 223 1.85 27.81 23.07
CA ILE A 223 1.80 28.91 22.09
C ILE A 223 0.37 29.03 21.58
N ILE A 224 -0.27 30.17 21.86
CA ILE A 224 -1.62 30.48 21.38
C ILE A 224 -1.51 31.18 20.04
N PHE A 225 -2.26 30.71 19.05
CA PHE A 225 -2.27 31.26 17.69
C PHE A 225 -3.69 31.31 17.11
N SER A 226 -3.86 32.11 16.07
CA SER A 226 -5.16 32.30 15.39
C SER A 226 -5.37 31.21 14.34
N TRP A 227 -6.54 30.56 14.36
CA TRP A 227 -7.04 29.70 13.29
C TRP A 227 -8.47 30.11 12.96
N ASP A 228 -8.67 30.70 11.78
CA ASP A 228 -9.90 31.42 11.40
C ASP A 228 -10.34 32.42 12.48
N THR A 229 -11.52 32.21 13.07
CA THR A 229 -12.09 33.05 14.13
C THR A 229 -11.73 32.58 15.54
N HIS A 230 -10.95 31.50 15.67
CA HIS A 230 -10.59 30.89 16.93
C HIS A 230 -9.16 31.26 17.34
N GLN A 231 -8.94 31.36 18.64
CA GLN A 231 -7.61 31.31 19.25
C GLN A 231 -7.39 29.90 19.77
N ILE A 232 -6.31 29.24 19.38
CA ILE A 232 -6.06 27.84 19.70
C ILE A 232 -4.62 27.57 20.14
N SER A 233 -4.40 26.47 20.86
CA SER A 233 -3.06 25.92 21.17
C SER A 233 -3.10 24.39 21.15
N PHE A 234 -1.95 23.72 20.96
CA PHE A 234 -1.90 22.26 20.85
C PHE A 234 -2.30 21.54 22.16
N SER A 235 -3.21 20.56 22.08
CA SER A 235 -3.60 19.70 23.22
C SER A 235 -2.99 18.30 23.12
N LYS A 236 -3.32 17.51 22.10
CA LYS A 236 -2.79 16.16 21.89
C LYS A 236 -2.96 15.70 20.44
N ILE A 237 -2.10 14.80 20.00
CA ILE A 237 -2.33 14.02 18.78
C ILE A 237 -3.31 12.90 19.13
N LEU A 238 -4.42 12.81 18.40
CA LEU A 238 -5.46 11.80 18.61
C LEU A 238 -5.17 10.53 17.80
N ASP A 239 -4.77 10.71 16.54
CA ASP A 239 -4.48 9.62 15.61
C ASP A 239 -3.40 10.03 14.60
N ILE A 240 -2.62 9.04 14.14
CA ILE A 240 -1.67 9.14 13.03
C ILE A 240 -1.90 7.90 12.15
N LYS A 241 -2.18 8.11 10.87
CA LYS A 241 -2.60 7.06 9.93
C LYS A 241 -1.94 7.23 8.57
N GLU A 242 -1.86 6.13 7.80
CA GLU A 242 -1.30 6.13 6.44
C GLU A 242 -2.27 6.68 5.38
N SER A 243 -3.54 6.89 5.72
CA SER A 243 -4.57 7.33 4.79
C SER A 243 -4.88 8.81 5.00
N PHE A 244 -4.94 9.58 3.92
CA PHE A 244 -5.35 10.98 3.94
C PHE A 244 -6.65 11.22 4.75
N PRO A 245 -6.69 12.21 5.66
CA PRO A 245 -5.57 13.07 6.12
C PRO A 245 -4.64 12.30 7.08
N ASP A 246 -3.35 12.61 7.11
CA ASP A 246 -2.34 11.85 7.89
C ASP A 246 -2.59 11.80 9.41
N ALA A 247 -3.24 12.81 9.97
CA ALA A 247 -3.45 12.88 11.41
C ALA A 247 -4.73 13.60 11.82
N GLU A 248 -5.13 13.35 13.07
CA GLU A 248 -6.14 14.13 13.77
C GLU A 248 -5.51 14.69 15.04
N ILE A 249 -5.54 16.02 15.19
CA ILE A 249 -4.92 16.71 16.33
C ILE A 249 -6.00 17.52 17.07
N GLU A 250 -6.03 17.35 18.38
CA GLU A 250 -6.86 18.14 19.28
C GLU A 250 -6.12 19.41 19.71
N PHE A 251 -6.83 20.52 19.72
CA PHE A 251 -6.37 21.83 20.16
C PHE A 251 -7.25 22.35 21.28
N TYR A 252 -6.67 23.06 22.26
CA TYR A 252 -7.44 23.90 23.17
C TYR A 252 -7.95 25.13 22.43
N THR A 253 -9.16 25.57 22.75
CA THR A 253 -9.73 26.81 22.21
C THR A 253 -9.81 27.87 23.29
N TYR A 254 -9.71 29.14 22.89
CA TYR A 254 -9.75 30.29 23.78
C TYR A 254 -10.76 31.32 23.30
N LYS A 255 -11.49 31.91 24.24
CA LYS A 255 -12.40 33.05 24.01
C LYS A 255 -12.03 34.16 24.98
N ASN A 256 -11.69 35.34 24.45
CA ASN A 256 -11.17 36.45 25.26
C ASN A 256 -9.99 36.02 26.16
N SER A 257 -9.09 35.20 25.60
CA SER A 257 -7.92 34.63 26.30
C SER A 257 -8.23 33.68 27.46
N LEU A 258 -9.47 33.21 27.59
CA LEU A 258 -9.87 32.18 28.57
C LEU A 258 -10.13 30.84 27.89
N PRO A 259 -9.75 29.70 28.50
CA PRO A 259 -10.04 28.37 27.96
C PRO A 259 -11.55 28.19 27.73
N ALA A 260 -11.92 27.78 26.52
CA ALA A 260 -13.32 27.66 26.08
C ALA A 260 -13.71 26.21 25.71
N GLY A 261 -12.74 25.32 25.54
CA GLY A 261 -12.97 23.91 25.21
C GLY A 261 -11.84 23.35 24.35
N THR A 262 -12.18 22.40 23.49
CA THR A 262 -11.28 21.81 22.51
C THR A 262 -11.92 21.76 21.11
N ILE A 263 -11.08 21.73 20.08
CA ILE A 263 -11.46 21.47 18.70
C ILE A 263 -10.54 20.42 18.10
N GLN A 264 -11.04 19.65 17.15
CA GLN A 264 -10.27 18.65 16.40
C GLN A 264 -10.03 19.16 14.99
N LEU A 265 -8.78 19.15 14.57
CA LEU A 265 -8.38 19.47 13.21
C LEU A 265 -7.74 18.24 12.57
N ASN A 266 -8.24 17.90 11.38
CA ASN A 266 -7.56 16.99 10.48
C ASN A 266 -6.33 17.67 9.88
N VAL A 267 -5.21 16.96 9.93
CA VAL A 267 -3.89 17.47 9.56
C VAL A 267 -3.26 16.62 8.48
N GLU A 268 -2.65 17.27 7.50
CA GLU A 268 -1.75 16.64 6.54
C GLU A 268 -0.30 17.02 6.84
N PHE A 269 0.62 16.06 6.76
CA PHE A 269 2.04 16.32 6.88
C PHE A 269 2.70 16.36 5.51
N GLU A 270 3.43 17.42 5.24
CA GLU A 270 4.13 17.57 3.96
C GLU A 270 5.56 18.06 4.20
N TYR A 271 6.56 17.52 3.50
CA TYR A 271 7.91 18.10 3.60
C TYR A 271 7.96 19.53 3.04
N GLU A 272 7.34 19.73 1.87
CA GLU A 272 7.17 21.03 1.21
C GLU A 272 5.66 21.27 1.04
N SER A 273 5.14 22.42 1.46
CA SER A 273 3.69 22.67 1.43
C SER A 273 3.04 22.51 0.04
N HIS A 274 3.77 22.76 -1.06
CA HIS A 274 3.28 22.54 -2.43
C HIS A 274 2.99 21.06 -2.76
N ASN A 275 3.58 20.10 -2.04
CA ASN A 275 3.35 18.67 -2.28
C ASN A 275 1.87 18.28 -2.08
N TYR A 276 1.13 19.00 -1.23
CA TYR A 276 -0.31 18.83 -1.06
C TYR A 276 -1.08 18.91 -2.39
N ILE A 277 -0.66 19.81 -3.29
CA ILE A 277 -1.23 19.91 -4.64
C ILE A 277 -0.76 18.77 -5.52
N LYS A 278 0.55 18.49 -5.49
CA LYS A 278 1.20 17.45 -6.30
C LYS A 278 0.61 16.06 -6.04
N HIS A 279 0.27 15.75 -4.79
CA HIS A 279 -0.37 14.51 -4.36
C HIS A 279 -1.89 14.49 -4.61
N GLN A 280 -2.44 15.57 -5.15
CA GLN A 280 -3.87 15.73 -5.49
C GLN A 280 -4.82 15.77 -4.29
N HIS A 281 -4.33 15.97 -3.07
CA HIS A 281 -5.16 16.07 -1.87
C HIS A 281 -6.18 17.20 -1.91
N HIS A 282 -5.88 18.29 -2.63
CA HIS A 282 -6.84 19.37 -2.90
C HIS A 282 -8.07 18.97 -3.76
N THR A 283 -7.99 17.84 -4.48
CA THR A 283 -9.11 17.28 -5.26
C THR A 283 -9.94 16.28 -4.47
N GLU A 284 -9.38 15.78 -3.36
CA GLU A 284 -10.12 15.00 -2.38
C GLU A 284 -11.11 15.92 -1.64
N ASP A 285 -12.10 15.33 -0.98
CA ASP A 285 -13.20 16.08 -0.34
C ASP A 285 -12.66 17.27 0.48
N ARG A 286 -13.02 18.49 0.04
CA ARG A 286 -12.44 19.77 0.50
C ARG A 286 -12.60 20.00 2.00
N ASN A 287 -13.46 19.24 2.67
CA ASN A 287 -13.70 19.32 4.11
C ASN A 287 -12.84 18.35 4.93
N LYS A 288 -11.89 17.62 4.31
CA LYS A 288 -11.11 16.60 5.00
C LYS A 288 -9.81 17.10 5.62
N CYS A 289 -9.22 18.20 5.18
CA CYS A 289 -7.99 18.74 5.74
C CYS A 289 -8.19 20.20 6.20
N HIS A 290 -7.83 20.48 7.45
CA HIS A 290 -8.00 21.82 8.05
C HIS A 290 -6.67 22.56 8.19
N LEU A 291 -5.56 21.81 8.29
CA LEU A 291 -4.23 22.34 8.55
C LEU A 291 -3.17 21.46 7.87
N ILE A 292 -2.27 22.07 7.11
CA ILE A 292 -1.07 21.43 6.58
C ILE A 292 0.07 21.78 7.54
N ILE A 293 0.73 20.78 8.12
CA ILE A 293 1.92 20.97 8.93
C ILE A 293 3.12 20.55 8.08
N CYS A 294 4.04 21.49 7.82
CA CYS A 294 5.15 21.26 6.89
C CYS A 294 6.52 21.68 7.42
N TRP A 295 7.59 21.14 6.84
CA TRP A 295 8.94 21.63 7.11
C TRP A 295 9.17 22.97 6.39
N LEU A 296 9.01 22.98 5.06
CA LEU A 296 9.21 24.16 4.22
C LEU A 296 7.88 24.67 3.68
N ASN A 297 7.57 25.93 3.94
CA ASN A 297 6.47 26.59 3.25
C ASN A 297 6.97 27.17 1.92
N ASN A 298 6.65 26.51 0.81
CA ASN A 298 6.91 26.97 -0.55
C ASN A 298 5.61 27.22 -1.33
N TRP A 299 4.52 27.49 -0.61
CA TRP A 299 3.21 27.71 -1.20
C TRP A 299 3.18 29.01 -1.99
N SER A 300 2.77 28.94 -3.25
CA SER A 300 2.72 30.09 -4.15
C SER A 300 1.40 30.21 -4.90
N SER A 301 0.41 29.37 -4.57
CA SER A 301 -0.91 29.39 -5.22
C SER A 301 -1.78 30.47 -4.57
N PRO A 302 -2.62 31.19 -5.33
CA PRO A 302 -3.59 32.15 -4.79
C PRO A 302 -4.92 31.48 -4.34
N LEU A 303 -4.92 30.15 -4.19
CA LEU A 303 -6.10 29.36 -3.89
C LEU A 303 -5.99 28.81 -2.48
N TYR A 304 -6.93 29.21 -1.64
CA TYR A 304 -7.06 28.74 -0.28
C TYR A 304 -7.67 27.33 -0.21
N TYR A 305 -6.92 26.37 0.35
CA TYR A 305 -7.39 25.00 0.62
C TYR A 305 -7.35 24.62 2.10
N ALA A 306 -6.30 25.02 2.81
CA ALA A 306 -6.12 24.78 4.24
C ALA A 306 -5.14 25.81 4.81
N HIS A 307 -5.13 25.99 6.13
CA HIS A 307 -4.08 26.76 6.81
C HIS A 307 -2.75 26.01 6.72
N ILE A 308 -1.63 26.72 6.68
CA ILE A 308 -0.29 26.12 6.60
C ILE A 308 0.54 26.54 7.82
N LEU A 309 1.06 25.56 8.54
CA LEU A 309 2.03 25.75 9.63
C LEU A 309 3.41 25.26 9.18
N SER A 310 4.40 26.16 9.12
CA SER A 310 5.81 25.78 8.94
C SER A 310 6.50 25.55 10.28
N ILE A 311 6.98 24.33 10.49
CA ILE A 311 7.78 23.98 11.68
C ILE A 311 9.15 24.63 11.63
N LYS A 312 9.72 24.83 10.45
CA LYS A 312 11.01 25.54 10.32
C LYS A 312 10.88 26.97 10.83
N GLU A 313 9.85 27.69 10.41
CA GLU A 313 9.61 29.06 10.88
C GLU A 313 9.31 29.11 12.38
N LEU A 314 8.56 28.13 12.93
CA LEU A 314 8.36 28.01 14.37
C LEU A 314 9.68 27.86 15.14
N LEU A 315 10.61 27.04 14.63
CA LEU A 315 11.92 26.86 15.26
C LEU A 315 12.81 28.11 15.18
N GLU A 316 12.68 28.88 14.11
CA GLU A 316 13.45 30.10 13.85
C GLU A 316 12.91 31.31 14.62
N THR A 317 11.59 31.43 14.78
CA THR A 317 10.91 32.60 15.37
C THR A 317 10.40 32.37 16.79
N GLY A 318 10.15 31.12 17.17
CA GLY A 318 9.50 30.76 18.43
C GLY A 318 7.99 31.01 18.44
N GLU A 319 7.40 31.45 17.33
CA GLU A 319 5.98 31.79 17.20
C GLU A 319 5.29 30.92 16.15
N ILE A 320 3.98 30.70 16.32
CA ILE A 320 3.16 30.01 15.31
C ILE A 320 2.46 31.06 14.46
N ASN A 321 2.92 31.19 13.21
CA ASN A 321 2.29 32.02 12.19
C ASN A 321 1.68 31.11 11.13
N LEU A 322 0.35 31.10 11.03
CA LEU A 322 -0.34 30.36 9.98
C LEU A 322 -0.31 31.15 8.68
N HIS A 323 0.02 30.48 7.59
CA HIS A 323 -0.03 31.04 6.25
C HIS A 323 -1.32 30.63 5.54
N PHE A 324 -1.83 31.56 4.74
CA PHE A 324 -2.91 31.36 3.82
C PHE A 324 -2.61 32.22 2.58
N PHE A 325 -2.59 31.62 1.39
CA PHE A 325 -2.59 32.35 0.12
C PHE A 325 -3.62 31.72 -0.82
#